data_AF-A0A7Y2SKU0-F1
#
_entry.id   AF-A0A7Y2SKU0-F1
#
_cell.length_a   1.000
_cell.length_b   1.000
_cell.length_c   1.000
_cell.angle_alpha   90.00
_cell.angle_beta   90.00
_cell.angle_gamma   90.00
#
_symmetry.space_group_name_H-M   'P 1'
#
loop_
_entity.id
_entity.type
_entity.pdbx_description
1 polymer ?
#
loop_
_entity_poly.entity_id
_entity_poly.type
_entity_poly.pdbx_seq_one_letter_code
_entity_poly.pdbx_strand_id
1 'polypeptide(L)'
;MSSRRRSGAPCDFEELRPGLFIIHNPALGPILRGEGDREGDRFTLTSQRGDGLIARLRARGFRVFTLIDQADALPGLPAVDLPGEPHSRQLAAGERVSYFAAEPLGWVPAPEAGPGAVSLRDGWALRRRRSRGAFSYHQFIGGALAPCDEDAALRIGYAQAALAGAPPITATPAEGGHLLPDLPLPAAHQRLLGRVAAHSPQGWLVPPEGIPAAAAILARLGITVTL
;
A
#
# COMPACT_ATOMS: atom_id res chain seq x y z
N MET A 1 11.81 -31.88 15.32
CA MET A 1 12.63 -31.98 14.08
C MET A 1 13.19 -30.60 13.78
N SER A 2 14.49 -30.46 13.55
CA SER A 2 15.08 -29.18 13.14
C SER A 2 14.50 -28.76 11.78
N SER A 3 14.09 -27.50 11.67
CA SER A 3 13.61 -26.94 10.40
C SER A 3 14.71 -27.03 9.34
N ARG A 4 14.36 -27.46 8.12
CA ARG A 4 15.27 -27.43 6.95
C ARG A 4 15.20 -26.10 6.19
N ARG A 5 14.46 -25.12 6.72
CA ARG A 5 14.33 -23.79 6.14
C ARG A 5 15.70 -23.11 6.05
N ARG A 6 15.94 -22.41 4.94
CA ARG A 6 17.13 -21.54 4.78
C ARG A 6 17.25 -20.57 5.95
N SER A 7 18.48 -20.38 6.42
CA SER A 7 18.78 -19.43 7.50
C SER A 7 18.31 -18.02 7.12
N GLY A 8 17.63 -17.34 8.04
CA GLY A 8 17.09 -15.99 7.83
C GLY A 8 15.79 -15.92 7.02
N ALA A 9 15.28 -17.02 6.45
CA ALA A 9 14.04 -16.97 5.70
C ALA A 9 12.80 -16.84 6.62
N PRO A 10 11.87 -15.89 6.32
CA PRO A 10 10.74 -15.60 7.20
C PRO A 10 9.70 -16.73 7.22
N CYS A 11 9.61 -17.50 6.14
CA CYS A 11 8.64 -18.57 5.94
C CYS A 11 9.25 -19.75 5.17
N ASP A 12 8.50 -20.83 4.99
CA ASP A 12 8.91 -22.00 4.22
C ASP A 12 8.62 -21.83 2.72
N PHE A 13 7.54 -21.10 2.40
CA PHE A 13 7.02 -20.91 1.05
C PHE A 13 6.47 -19.48 0.91
N GLU A 14 7.07 -18.65 0.08
CA GLU A 14 6.76 -17.22 -0.06
C GLU A 14 6.24 -16.92 -1.45
N GLU A 15 5.11 -16.23 -1.58
CA GLU A 15 4.62 -15.78 -2.88
C GLU A 15 5.24 -14.44 -3.28
N LEU A 16 5.86 -14.37 -4.45
CA LEU A 16 6.48 -13.15 -4.97
C LEU A 16 5.60 -12.39 -5.95
N ARG A 17 4.78 -13.11 -6.72
CA ARG A 17 3.79 -12.61 -7.68
C ARG A 17 2.63 -13.62 -7.71
N PRO A 18 1.44 -13.27 -8.21
CA PRO A 18 0.33 -14.22 -8.28
C PRO A 18 0.78 -15.55 -8.90
N GLY A 19 0.72 -16.63 -8.11
CA GLY A 19 1.12 -17.97 -8.55
C GLY A 19 2.62 -18.26 -8.61
N LEU A 20 3.51 -17.28 -8.41
CA LEU A 20 4.97 -17.49 -8.39
C LEU A 20 5.50 -17.44 -6.96
N PHE A 21 6.13 -18.53 -6.53
CA PHE A 21 6.62 -18.72 -5.17
C PHE A 21 8.13 -18.98 -5.10
N ILE A 22 8.72 -18.66 -3.95
CA ILE A 22 10.06 -19.10 -3.53
C ILE A 22 9.92 -20.18 -2.46
N ILE A 23 10.66 -21.26 -2.66
CA ILE A 23 10.79 -22.39 -1.75
C ILE A 23 12.00 -22.14 -0.85
N HIS A 24 11.75 -21.69 0.37
CA HIS A 24 12.77 -21.53 1.40
C HIS A 24 13.05 -22.83 2.17
N ASN A 25 12.11 -23.77 2.17
CA ASN A 25 12.26 -25.07 2.82
C ASN A 25 12.16 -26.22 1.79
N PRO A 26 13.26 -26.94 1.51
CA PRO A 26 13.27 -27.99 0.50
C PRO A 26 12.38 -29.20 0.87
N ALA A 27 11.95 -29.33 2.14
CA ALA A 27 11.00 -30.36 2.56
C ALA A 27 9.62 -30.25 1.89
N LEU A 28 9.32 -29.11 1.25
CA LEU A 28 8.10 -28.91 0.47
C LEU A 28 8.07 -29.70 -0.85
N GLY A 29 9.23 -30.11 -1.37
CA GLY A 29 9.36 -30.71 -2.70
C GLY A 29 8.37 -31.84 -3.03
N PRO A 30 8.19 -32.85 -2.16
CA PRO A 30 7.24 -33.93 -2.40
C PRO A 30 5.78 -33.47 -2.51
N ILE A 31 5.39 -32.40 -1.81
CA ILE A 31 4.01 -31.90 -1.77
C ILE A 31 3.72 -31.03 -3.00
N LEU A 32 4.72 -30.32 -3.51
CA LEU A 32 4.61 -29.45 -4.68
C LEU A 32 4.61 -30.24 -6.01
N ARG A 33 4.90 -31.54 -5.98
CA ARG A 33 4.96 -32.37 -7.19
C ARG A 33 3.59 -32.46 -7.85
N GLY A 34 3.52 -32.07 -9.11
CA GLY A 34 2.29 -32.11 -9.91
C GLY A 34 1.35 -30.92 -9.69
N GLU A 35 1.73 -29.97 -8.84
CA GLU A 35 0.94 -28.75 -8.59
C GLU A 35 1.38 -27.57 -9.48
N GLY A 36 2.58 -27.66 -10.05
CA GLY A 36 3.24 -26.57 -10.76
C GLY A 36 4.62 -26.93 -11.28
N ASP A 37 5.24 -25.94 -11.92
CA ASP A 37 6.58 -26.03 -12.48
C ASP A 37 7.61 -25.53 -11.49
N ARG A 38 8.75 -26.23 -11.40
CA ARG A 38 9.83 -25.89 -10.47
C ARG A 38 11.12 -25.60 -11.21
N GLU A 39 11.70 -24.44 -10.95
CA GLU A 39 13.01 -24.02 -11.46
C GLU A 39 13.91 -23.61 -10.28
N GLY A 40 14.78 -24.54 -9.85
CA GLY A 40 15.61 -24.34 -8.66
C GLY A 40 14.79 -24.19 -7.38
N ASP A 41 14.78 -22.97 -6.82
CA ASP A 41 13.97 -22.59 -5.66
C ASP A 41 12.70 -21.82 -6.01
N ARG A 42 12.46 -21.54 -7.29
CA ARG A 42 11.23 -20.95 -7.79
C ARG A 42 10.21 -22.03 -8.09
N PHE A 43 8.95 -21.73 -7.80
CA PHE A 43 7.82 -22.59 -8.10
C PHE A 43 6.69 -21.77 -8.70
N THR A 44 6.27 -22.12 -9.90
CA THR A 44 5.13 -21.50 -10.57
C THR A 44 3.94 -22.45 -10.46
N LEU A 45 2.90 -22.02 -9.76
CA LEU A 45 1.65 -22.73 -9.66
C LEU A 45 0.95 -22.76 -11.02
N THR A 46 0.68 -23.97 -11.53
CA THR A 46 -0.10 -24.15 -12.78
C THR A 46 -1.47 -24.78 -12.50
N SER A 47 -1.65 -25.38 -11.32
CA SER A 47 -2.94 -25.94 -10.94
C SER A 47 -3.98 -24.85 -10.65
N GLN A 48 -5.23 -25.09 -11.05
CA GLN A 48 -6.37 -24.26 -10.65
C GLN A 48 -6.76 -24.40 -9.17
N ARG A 49 -6.08 -25.27 -8.41
CA ARG A 49 -6.41 -25.61 -7.01
C ARG A 49 -5.46 -24.92 -6.01
N GLY A 50 -4.99 -23.72 -6.34
CA GLY A 50 -4.02 -22.96 -5.54
C GLY A 50 -4.37 -22.88 -4.06
N ASP A 51 -5.58 -22.44 -3.73
CA ASP A 51 -6.04 -22.33 -2.34
C ASP A 51 -5.98 -23.67 -1.59
N GLY A 52 -6.32 -24.76 -2.28
CA GLY A 52 -6.23 -26.12 -1.75
C GLY A 52 -4.78 -26.52 -1.44
N LEU A 53 -3.83 -26.16 -2.30
CA LEU A 53 -2.40 -26.39 -2.04
C LEU A 53 -1.94 -25.62 -0.79
N ILE A 54 -2.24 -24.32 -0.74
CA ILE A 54 -1.86 -23.46 0.40
C ILE A 54 -2.44 -24.01 1.71
N ALA A 55 -3.71 -24.43 1.71
CA ALA A 55 -4.35 -25.06 2.87
C ALA A 55 -3.66 -26.36 3.28
N ARG A 56 -3.33 -27.25 2.33
CA ARG A 56 -2.60 -28.51 2.61
C ARG A 56 -1.21 -28.26 3.19
N LEU A 57 -0.49 -27.24 2.71
CA LEU A 57 0.82 -26.88 3.22
C LEU A 57 0.73 -26.39 4.68
N ARG A 58 -0.22 -25.48 4.96
CA ARG A 58 -0.47 -24.97 6.32
C ARG A 58 -0.89 -26.09 7.27
N ALA A 59 -1.78 -26.99 6.83
CA ALA A 59 -2.23 -28.14 7.63
C ALA A 59 -1.09 -29.11 8.01
N ARG A 60 0.00 -29.12 7.23
CA ARG A 60 1.22 -29.88 7.52
C ARG A 60 2.26 -29.12 8.35
N GLY A 61 1.90 -27.94 8.86
CA GLY A 61 2.74 -27.12 9.72
C GLY A 61 3.77 -26.26 8.99
N PHE A 62 3.72 -26.16 7.66
CA PHE A 62 4.56 -25.23 6.92
C PHE A 62 4.05 -23.81 7.06
N ARG A 63 4.98 -22.87 7.31
CA ARG A 63 4.67 -21.44 7.27
C ARG A 63 4.66 -20.99 5.81
N VAL A 64 3.49 -20.70 5.30
CA VAL A 64 3.28 -20.15 3.96
C VAL A 64 2.99 -18.65 4.10
N PHE A 65 3.56 -17.84 3.21
CA PHE A 65 3.36 -16.39 3.19
C PHE A 65 2.93 -15.95 1.80
N THR A 66 1.63 -15.91 1.57
CA THR A 66 1.01 -15.50 0.30
C THR A 66 1.07 -13.98 0.13
N LEU A 67 0.68 -13.48 -1.04
CA LEU A 67 0.51 -12.03 -1.24
C LEU A 67 -0.55 -11.43 -0.32
N ILE A 68 -1.60 -12.20 0.01
CA ILE A 68 -2.63 -11.79 0.98
C ILE A 68 -2.05 -11.72 2.38
N ASP A 69 -1.30 -12.73 2.82
CA ASP A 69 -0.65 -12.68 4.14
C ASP A 69 0.34 -11.50 4.24
N GLN A 70 1.03 -11.18 3.14
CA GLN A 70 1.91 -10.02 3.05
C GLN A 70 1.14 -8.69 3.12
N ALA A 71 -0.03 -8.62 2.50
CA ALA A 71 -0.92 -7.46 2.59
C ALA A 71 -1.40 -7.27 4.03
N ASP A 72 -1.82 -8.33 4.71
CA ASP A 72 -2.25 -8.28 6.11
C ASP A 72 -1.13 -7.82 7.06
N ALA A 73 0.12 -8.14 6.72
CA ALA A 73 1.30 -7.71 7.47
C ALA A 73 1.69 -6.23 7.23
N LEU A 74 1.07 -5.54 6.27
CA LEU A 74 1.36 -4.11 6.04
C LEU A 74 0.88 -3.24 7.21
N PRO A 75 1.62 -2.15 7.51
CA PRO A 75 1.20 -1.17 8.51
C PRO A 75 -0.19 -0.64 8.17
N GLY A 76 -1.15 -0.81 9.09
CA GLY A 76 -2.49 -0.28 8.94
C GLY A 76 -2.58 1.22 9.21
N LEU A 77 -3.81 1.73 9.20
CA LEU A 77 -4.10 3.12 9.52
C LEU A 77 -3.89 3.42 11.02
N PRO A 78 -3.24 4.55 11.37
CA PRO A 78 -3.20 5.03 12.75
C PRO A 78 -4.59 5.50 13.18
N ALA A 79 -4.83 5.55 14.49
CA ALA A 79 -5.97 6.28 15.04
C ALA A 79 -5.76 7.79 14.83
N VAL A 80 -6.77 8.47 14.31
CA VAL A 80 -6.78 9.92 14.09
C VAL A 80 -8.13 10.49 14.48
N ASP A 81 -8.14 11.75 14.92
CA ASP A 81 -9.35 12.50 15.16
C ASP A 81 -9.81 13.24 13.90
N LEU A 82 -11.07 13.68 13.90
CA LEU A 82 -11.57 14.60 12.87
C LEU A 82 -10.75 15.90 12.87
N PRO A 83 -10.47 16.49 11.70
CA PRO A 83 -9.73 17.74 11.63
C PRO A 83 -10.39 18.85 12.46
N GLY A 84 -9.57 19.58 13.22
CA GLY A 84 -10.02 20.66 14.09
C GLY A 84 -10.43 21.93 13.34
N GLU A 85 -10.52 23.02 14.11
CA GLU A 85 -10.78 24.36 13.57
C GLU A 85 -9.67 24.83 12.62
N PRO A 86 -9.98 25.69 11.63
CA PRO A 86 -8.99 26.22 10.71
C PRO A 86 -8.12 27.29 11.38
N HIS A 87 -6.82 27.23 11.08
CA HIS A 87 -5.80 28.19 11.47
C HIS A 87 -5.23 28.85 10.22
N SER A 88 -5.11 30.18 10.24
CA SER A 88 -4.39 30.92 9.20
C SER A 88 -2.89 30.85 9.45
N ARG A 89 -2.12 30.51 8.43
CA ARG A 89 -0.66 30.46 8.48
C ARG A 89 -0.04 31.22 7.31
N GLN A 90 0.81 32.19 7.62
CA GLN A 90 1.61 32.89 6.63
C GLN A 90 2.67 31.96 6.02
N LEU A 91 2.78 31.99 4.70
CA LEU A 91 3.81 31.27 3.96
C LEU A 91 5.06 32.14 3.78
N ALA A 92 6.24 31.52 3.85
CA ALA A 92 7.46 32.15 3.42
C ALA A 92 7.48 32.31 1.88
N ALA A 93 8.32 33.21 1.36
CA ALA A 93 8.48 33.40 -0.08
C ALA A 93 8.87 32.07 -0.77
N GLY A 94 8.11 31.67 -1.79
CA GLY A 94 8.33 30.43 -2.53
C GLY A 94 8.02 29.13 -1.76
N GLU A 95 7.38 29.24 -0.59
CA GLU A 95 6.86 28.08 0.14
C GLU A 95 5.54 27.61 -0.48
N ARG A 96 5.38 26.30 -0.59
CA ARG A 96 4.12 25.66 -0.97
C ARG A 96 3.75 24.60 0.06
N VAL A 97 2.48 24.57 0.44
CA VAL A 97 1.92 23.59 1.36
C VAL A 97 0.75 22.89 0.66
N SER A 98 0.76 21.58 0.72
CA SER A 98 -0.35 20.70 0.32
C SER A 98 -0.84 19.95 1.55
N TYR A 99 -2.12 19.64 1.59
CA TYR A 99 -2.69 18.69 2.55
C TYR A 99 -3.15 17.42 1.83
N PHE A 100 -3.30 16.33 2.58
CA PHE A 100 -3.87 15.11 2.05
C PHE A 100 -5.40 15.21 2.07
N ALA A 101 -6.03 15.25 0.90
CA ALA A 101 -7.48 15.32 0.77
C ALA A 101 -8.10 13.93 0.57
N ALA A 102 -9.35 13.80 0.99
CA ALA A 102 -10.18 12.62 0.73
C ALA A 102 -10.73 12.60 -0.71
N GLU A 103 -10.93 13.78 -1.30
CA GLU A 103 -11.51 13.94 -2.64
C GLU A 103 -10.94 15.21 -3.33
N PRO A 104 -10.14 15.06 -4.41
CA PRO A 104 -9.55 13.81 -4.90
C PRO A 104 -8.57 13.22 -3.87
N LEU A 105 -8.49 11.89 -3.82
CA LEU A 105 -7.65 11.20 -2.84
C LEU A 105 -6.16 11.43 -3.11
N GLY A 106 -5.50 12.20 -2.25
CA GLY A 106 -4.07 12.50 -2.37
C GLY A 106 -3.69 13.92 -2.02
N TRP A 107 -2.50 14.33 -2.44
CA TRP A 107 -1.95 15.65 -2.10
C TRP A 107 -2.54 16.76 -2.96
N VAL A 108 -3.27 17.68 -2.35
CA VAL A 108 -3.80 18.88 -3.01
C VAL A 108 -3.30 20.16 -2.34
N PRO A 109 -3.20 21.29 -3.05
CA PRO A 109 -2.80 22.57 -2.45
C PRO A 109 -3.66 22.93 -1.22
N ALA A 110 -3.03 23.46 -0.17
CA ALA A 110 -3.76 23.97 0.98
C ALA A 110 -4.66 25.16 0.58
N PRO A 111 -5.90 25.28 1.11
CA PRO A 111 -6.80 26.38 0.79
C PRO A 111 -6.18 27.73 1.16
N GLU A 112 -6.41 28.76 0.35
CA GLU A 112 -5.94 30.12 0.63
C GLU A 112 -6.73 30.75 1.80
N ALA A 113 -6.04 31.47 2.68
CA ALA A 113 -6.64 32.22 3.80
C ALA A 113 -6.47 33.75 3.64
N GLY A 114 -5.84 34.19 2.55
CA GLY A 114 -5.50 35.58 2.29
C GLY A 114 -4.16 35.70 1.53
N PRO A 115 -3.70 36.92 1.23
CA PRO A 115 -2.47 37.15 0.47
C PRO A 115 -1.24 36.47 1.12
N GLY A 116 -0.73 35.42 0.47
CA GLY A 116 0.42 34.65 0.95
C GLY A 116 0.17 33.80 2.19
N ALA A 117 -1.10 33.53 2.52
CA ALA A 117 -1.50 32.73 3.68
C ALA A 117 -2.37 31.53 3.27
N VAL A 118 -2.29 30.45 4.04
CA VAL A 118 -3.11 29.24 3.85
C VAL A 118 -3.91 28.91 5.11
N SER A 119 -5.06 28.28 4.91
CA SER A 119 -5.91 27.74 5.98
C SER A 119 -5.55 26.28 6.22
N LEU A 120 -5.16 25.95 7.45
CA LEU A 120 -4.75 24.60 7.88
C LEU A 120 -5.59 24.15 9.07
N ARG A 121 -5.93 22.86 9.15
CA ARG A 121 -6.68 22.30 10.28
C ARG A 121 -5.81 21.37 11.10
N ASP A 122 -6.00 21.40 12.42
CA ASP A 122 -5.33 20.45 13.32
C ASP A 122 -5.65 19.00 12.90
N GLY A 123 -4.64 18.14 13.03
CA GLY A 123 -4.63 16.76 12.57
C GLY A 123 -4.15 16.58 11.13
N TRP A 124 -4.23 17.57 10.24
CA TRP A 124 -3.91 17.38 8.81
C TRP A 124 -2.49 16.85 8.58
N ALA A 125 -2.40 15.85 7.70
CA ALA A 125 -1.14 15.48 7.06
C ALA A 125 -0.78 16.51 5.99
N LEU A 126 0.45 17.02 6.03
CA LEU A 126 0.93 18.09 5.18
C LEU A 126 2.19 17.68 4.41
N ARG A 127 2.22 18.03 3.13
CA ARG A 127 3.41 18.00 2.28
C ARG A 127 3.85 19.43 1.99
N ARG A 128 5.07 19.76 2.37
CA ARG A 128 5.64 21.11 2.27
C ARG A 128 6.85 21.11 1.34
N ARG A 129 6.95 22.14 0.49
CA ARG A 129 8.13 22.41 -0.33
C ARG A 129 8.62 23.82 -0.11
N ARG A 130 9.90 23.98 0.22
CA ARG A 130 10.59 25.28 0.27
C ARG A 130 11.40 25.45 -1.02
N SER A 131 11.01 26.38 -1.89
CA SER A 131 11.71 26.63 -3.16
C SER A 131 11.84 25.36 -4.03
N ARG A 132 12.98 25.14 -4.69
CA ARG A 132 13.24 23.99 -5.57
C ARG A 132 13.67 22.71 -4.82
N GLY A 133 13.77 22.72 -3.50
CA GLY A 133 14.20 21.57 -2.69
C GLY A 133 13.22 20.39 -2.70
N ALA A 134 13.63 19.32 -2.03
CA ALA A 134 12.80 18.13 -1.78
C ALA A 134 11.57 18.46 -0.92
N PHE A 135 10.56 17.59 -1.00
CA PHE A 135 9.40 17.68 -0.12
C PHE A 135 9.78 17.31 1.32
N SER A 136 9.06 17.91 2.26
CA SER A 136 9.15 17.63 3.69
C SER A 136 7.74 17.41 4.23
N TYR A 137 7.58 16.47 5.16
CA TYR A 137 6.28 16.00 5.61
C TYR A 137 6.06 16.38 7.07
N HIS A 138 4.82 16.75 7.39
CA HIS A 138 4.46 17.24 8.71
C HIS A 138 3.03 16.82 9.04
N GLN A 139 2.72 16.73 10.33
CA GLN A 139 1.36 16.79 10.85
C GLN A 139 1.13 18.19 11.43
N PHE A 140 -0.05 18.76 11.20
CA PHE A 140 -0.44 20.02 11.83
C PHE A 140 -1.07 19.74 13.20
N ILE A 141 -0.49 20.27 14.28
CA ILE A 141 -0.95 20.01 15.65
C ILE A 141 -0.84 21.29 16.47
N GLY A 142 -1.93 21.72 17.10
CA GLY A 142 -1.95 22.90 17.96
C GLY A 142 -1.50 24.17 17.25
N GLY A 143 -1.82 24.32 15.96
CA GLY A 143 -1.38 25.44 15.14
C GLY A 143 0.08 25.39 14.67
N ALA A 144 0.81 24.31 14.96
CA ALA A 144 2.23 24.14 14.61
C ALA A 144 2.47 22.97 13.66
N LEU A 145 3.61 23.02 12.95
CA LEU A 145 4.07 21.91 12.11
C LEU A 145 4.94 20.95 12.94
N ALA A 146 4.43 19.75 13.21
CA ALA A 146 5.22 18.65 13.76
C ALA A 146 5.83 17.82 12.62
N PRO A 147 7.17 17.67 12.54
CA PRO A 147 7.79 16.91 11.45
C PRO A 147 7.47 15.42 11.55
N CYS A 148 7.28 14.77 10.39
CA CYS A 148 7.16 13.33 10.27
C CYS A 148 7.76 12.85 8.94
N ASP A 149 7.88 11.53 8.77
CA ASP A 149 8.24 10.96 7.47
C ASP A 149 7.03 10.87 6.51
N GLU A 150 7.31 10.62 5.24
CA GLU A 150 6.29 10.52 4.18
C GLU A 150 5.29 9.40 4.46
N ASP A 151 5.77 8.22 4.87
CA ASP A 151 4.93 7.05 5.13
C ASP A 151 3.93 7.33 6.27
N ALA A 152 4.36 8.01 7.33
CA ALA A 152 3.53 8.45 8.43
C ALA A 152 2.50 9.49 7.98
N ALA A 153 2.93 10.50 7.22
CA ALA A 153 2.03 11.52 6.69
C ALA A 153 0.95 10.93 5.76
N LEU A 154 1.33 10.01 4.87
CA LEU A 154 0.39 9.30 4.00
C LEU A 154 -0.61 8.48 4.81
N ARG A 155 -0.15 7.69 5.78
CA ARG A 155 -1.05 6.90 6.63
C ARG A 155 -2.01 7.77 7.46
N ILE A 156 -1.56 8.93 7.96
CA ILE A 156 -2.44 9.91 8.62
C ILE A 156 -3.48 10.43 7.63
N GLY A 157 -3.06 10.84 6.43
CA GLY A 157 -3.96 11.34 5.39
C GLY A 157 -5.02 10.31 4.97
N TYR A 158 -4.61 9.06 4.76
CA TYR A 158 -5.54 7.96 4.48
C TYR A 158 -6.48 7.67 5.66
N ALA A 159 -5.99 7.73 6.90
CA ALA A 159 -6.84 7.56 8.07
C ALA A 159 -7.92 8.65 8.16
N GLN A 160 -7.55 9.90 7.87
CA GLN A 160 -8.50 11.02 7.81
C GLN A 160 -9.49 10.86 6.66
N ALA A 161 -9.03 10.43 5.48
CA ALA A 161 -9.90 10.16 4.34
C ALA A 161 -10.90 9.04 4.63
N ALA A 162 -10.46 7.94 5.26
CA ALA A 162 -11.33 6.85 5.67
C ALA A 162 -12.37 7.31 6.70
N LEU A 163 -11.94 8.10 7.70
CA LEU A 163 -12.85 8.68 8.71
C LEU A 163 -13.89 9.63 8.09
N ALA A 164 -13.50 10.38 7.06
CA ALA A 164 -14.38 11.27 6.31
C ALA A 164 -15.31 10.54 5.31
N GLY A 165 -15.20 9.22 5.18
CA GLY A 165 -16.00 8.44 4.23
C GLY A 165 -15.59 8.63 2.77
N ALA A 166 -14.27 8.69 2.51
CA ALA A 166 -13.74 8.79 1.14
C ALA A 166 -14.39 7.76 0.21
N PRO A 167 -14.77 8.17 -1.02
CA PRO A 167 -15.46 7.28 -1.94
C PRO A 167 -14.57 6.11 -2.37
N PRO A 168 -15.17 4.97 -2.76
CA PRO A 168 -14.44 3.88 -3.40
C PRO A 168 -13.72 4.36 -4.67
N ILE A 169 -12.61 3.71 -4.97
CA ILE A 169 -11.86 3.94 -6.19
C ILE A 169 -12.32 2.96 -7.25
N THR A 170 -12.77 3.49 -8.37
CA THR A 170 -13.14 2.68 -9.53
C THR A 170 -11.91 2.35 -10.36
N ALA A 171 -11.66 1.06 -10.55
CA ALA A 171 -10.70 0.54 -11.49
C ALA A 171 -11.29 0.60 -12.91
N THR A 172 -10.52 1.06 -13.89
CA THR A 172 -10.99 1.14 -15.28
C THR A 172 -10.59 -0.12 -16.03
N PRO A 173 -11.49 -0.81 -16.75
CA PRO A 173 -11.13 -1.93 -17.60
C PRO A 173 -10.04 -1.57 -18.61
N ALA A 174 -9.04 -2.42 -18.77
CA ALA A 174 -7.93 -2.23 -19.71
C ALA A 174 -7.53 -3.57 -20.36
N GLU A 175 -6.72 -3.52 -21.42
CA GLU A 175 -6.17 -4.73 -22.00
C GLU A 175 -5.29 -5.45 -20.97
N GLY A 176 -5.59 -6.73 -20.72
CA GLY A 176 -4.84 -7.55 -19.76
C GLY A 176 -5.18 -7.31 -18.28
N GLY A 177 -6.20 -6.52 -17.93
CA GLY A 177 -6.62 -6.35 -16.53
C GLY A 177 -7.46 -5.12 -16.24
N HIS A 178 -7.26 -4.55 -15.04
CA HIS A 178 -7.88 -3.29 -14.63
C HIS A 178 -6.81 -2.26 -14.26
N LEU A 179 -7.05 -1.02 -14.63
CA LEU A 179 -6.19 0.12 -14.33
C LEU A 179 -6.68 0.81 -13.05
N LEU A 180 -5.84 0.80 -12.01
CA LEU A 180 -6.03 1.59 -10.81
C LEU A 180 -5.34 2.96 -10.97
N PRO A 181 -5.90 4.05 -10.41
CA PRO A 181 -5.24 5.36 -10.46
C PRO A 181 -3.89 5.35 -9.74
N ASP A 182 -3.00 6.25 -10.15
CA ASP A 182 -1.70 6.43 -9.48
C ASP A 182 -1.87 7.24 -8.19
N LEU A 183 -2.07 6.53 -7.08
CA LEU A 183 -2.21 7.13 -5.76
C LEU A 183 -0.86 7.23 -5.06
N PRO A 184 -0.65 8.26 -4.22
CA PRO A 184 0.54 8.31 -3.38
C PRO A 184 0.45 7.26 -2.26
N LEU A 185 1.20 6.18 -2.36
CA LEU A 185 1.19 5.07 -1.39
C LEU A 185 2.43 5.08 -0.48
N PRO A 186 2.32 4.65 0.79
CA PRO A 186 3.51 4.39 1.61
C PRO A 186 4.43 3.37 0.95
N ALA A 187 5.74 3.48 1.16
CA ALA A 187 6.75 2.73 0.40
C ALA A 187 6.55 1.20 0.46
N ALA A 188 6.15 0.66 1.61
CA ALA A 188 5.86 -0.77 1.76
C ALA A 188 4.65 -1.22 0.92
N HIS A 189 3.60 -0.40 0.85
CA HIS A 189 2.39 -0.68 0.07
C HIS A 189 2.71 -0.61 -1.43
N GLN A 190 3.44 0.44 -1.86
CA GLN A 190 3.84 0.59 -3.26
C GLN A 190 4.71 -0.58 -3.73
N ARG A 191 5.68 -1.02 -2.92
CA ARG A 191 6.53 -2.18 -3.27
C ARG A 191 5.73 -3.47 -3.40
N LEU A 192 4.75 -3.71 -2.53
CA LEU A 192 3.91 -4.90 -2.61
C LEU A 192 2.93 -4.80 -3.79
N LEU A 193 2.38 -3.62 -4.07
CA LEU A 193 1.54 -3.40 -5.25
C LEU A 193 2.33 -3.67 -6.54
N GLY A 194 3.59 -3.22 -6.62
CA GLY A 194 4.48 -3.51 -7.75
C GLY A 194 4.88 -4.98 -7.92
N ARG A 195 4.52 -5.86 -6.99
CA ARG A 195 4.63 -7.32 -7.17
C ARG A 195 3.43 -7.91 -7.92
N VAL A 196 2.28 -7.24 -7.86
CA VAL A 196 1.02 -7.73 -8.43
C VAL A 196 0.52 -6.89 -9.59
N ALA A 197 1.17 -5.76 -9.88
CA ALA A 197 0.74 -4.80 -10.88
C ALA A 197 1.94 -4.17 -11.61
N ALA A 198 1.72 -3.71 -12.84
CA ALA A 198 2.68 -2.93 -13.62
C ALA A 198 2.35 -1.44 -13.52
N HIS A 199 3.34 -0.61 -13.19
CA HIS A 199 3.19 0.84 -13.14
C HIS A 199 3.35 1.46 -14.53
N SER A 200 2.47 2.40 -14.86
CA SER A 200 2.52 3.21 -16.07
C SER A 200 2.13 4.67 -15.75
N PRO A 201 2.33 5.63 -16.67
CA PRO A 201 1.87 7.00 -16.49
C PRO A 201 0.35 7.14 -16.28
N GLN A 202 -0.44 6.13 -16.67
CA GLN A 202 -1.89 6.10 -16.50
C GLN A 202 -2.31 5.50 -15.16
N GLY A 203 -1.42 4.83 -14.44
CA GLY A 203 -1.71 4.19 -13.17
C GLY A 203 -1.08 2.81 -13.01
N TRP A 204 -1.73 1.95 -12.23
CA TRP A 204 -1.30 0.59 -11.97
C TRP A 204 -2.17 -0.39 -12.74
N LEU A 205 -1.61 -1.04 -13.75
CA LEU A 205 -2.29 -2.13 -14.46
C LEU A 205 -2.19 -3.41 -13.64
N VAL A 206 -3.33 -3.89 -13.15
CA VAL A 206 -3.44 -5.10 -12.35
C VAL A 206 -4.07 -6.21 -13.20
N PRO A 207 -3.37 -7.32 -13.47
CA PRO A 207 -3.95 -8.46 -14.16
C PRO A 207 -5.05 -9.12 -13.31
N PRO A 208 -5.99 -9.86 -13.91
CA PRO A 208 -7.14 -10.43 -13.21
C PRO A 208 -6.78 -11.23 -11.95
N GLU A 209 -5.73 -12.04 -12.01
CA GLU A 209 -5.23 -12.86 -10.89
C GLU A 209 -4.62 -12.01 -9.75
N GLY A 210 -4.19 -10.79 -10.04
CA GLY A 210 -3.61 -9.86 -9.07
C GLY A 210 -4.66 -9.01 -8.33
N ILE A 211 -5.90 -8.95 -8.83
CA ILE A 211 -6.95 -8.07 -8.28
C ILE A 211 -7.23 -8.33 -6.80
N PRO A 212 -7.40 -9.58 -6.31
CA PRO A 212 -7.65 -9.81 -4.89
C PRO A 212 -6.51 -9.30 -4.00
N ALA A 213 -5.26 -9.48 -4.44
CA ALA A 213 -4.09 -9.00 -3.71
C ALA A 213 -3.99 -7.47 -3.75
N ALA A 214 -4.19 -6.83 -4.90
CA ALA A 214 -4.20 -5.37 -5.02
C ALA A 214 -5.28 -4.75 -4.13
N ALA A 215 -6.49 -5.31 -4.13
CA ALA A 215 -7.59 -4.88 -3.26
C ALA A 215 -7.22 -5.04 -1.77
N ALA A 216 -6.64 -6.18 -1.37
CA ALA A 216 -6.19 -6.40 0.00
C ALA A 216 -5.11 -5.40 0.45
N ILE A 217 -4.15 -5.07 -0.43
CA ILE A 217 -3.09 -4.07 -0.16
C ILE A 217 -3.71 -2.69 0.07
N LEU A 218 -4.62 -2.25 -0.79
CA LEU A 218 -5.25 -0.93 -0.70
C LEU A 218 -6.24 -0.85 0.48
N ALA A 219 -6.90 -1.95 0.83
CA ALA A 219 -7.77 -2.02 2.00
C ALA A 219 -7.04 -1.75 3.33
N ARG A 220 -5.72 -2.01 3.41
CA ARG A 220 -4.89 -1.64 4.58
C ARG A 220 -4.81 -0.13 4.80
N LEU A 221 -5.07 0.66 3.76
CA LEU A 221 -5.15 2.11 3.78
C LEU A 221 -6.61 2.62 3.81
N GLY A 222 -7.58 1.74 4.07
CA GLY A 222 -9.01 2.10 4.10
C GLY A 222 -9.60 2.37 2.71
N ILE A 223 -8.91 2.00 1.64
CA ILE A 223 -9.36 2.22 0.27
C ILE A 223 -10.17 1.01 -0.18
N THR A 224 -11.41 1.26 -0.63
CA THR A 224 -12.23 0.24 -1.30
C THR A 224 -12.06 0.36 -2.80
N VAL A 225 -11.91 -0.77 -3.49
CA VAL A 225 -11.80 -0.83 -4.96
C VAL A 225 -13.09 -1.39 -5.54
N THR A 226 -13.64 -0.71 -6.55
CA THR A 226 -14.75 -1.17 -7.39
C THR A 226 -14.23 -1.46 -8.79
N LEU A 227 -14.75 -2.48 -9.46
CA LEU A 227 -14.37 -2.90 -10.82
C LEU A 227 -15.40 -2.44 -11.85
#